data_AF-A0AA93HJ15-F1
#
_entry.id   AF-A0AA93HJ15-F1
#
_cell.length_a   1.000
_cell.length_b   1.000
_cell.length_c   1.000
_cell.angle_alpha   90.00
_cell.angle_beta   90.00
_cell.angle_gamma   90.00
#
_symmetry.space_group_name_H-M   'P 1'
#
loop_
_entity.id
_entity.type
_entity.pdbx_description
1 polymer ?
#
loop_
_entity_poly.entity_id
_entity_poly.type
_entity_poly.pdbx_seq_one_letter_code
_entity_poly.pdbx_strand_id
1 'polypeptide(L)'
;MIAGQVGLPTALDDPFAGDRMVFLDRAAAAHVLAVAGTTSLAYGKPSPSAGFVRDAKAALADLADDASFLSNGHWKEGDPTGWSPLTSATFDCGVIGFDRDNAFIFWVKEED
;
A
#
# COMPACT_ATOMS: atom_id res chain seq x y z
N MET A 1 11.39 18.76 -7.42
CA MET A 1 10.00 18.27 -7.30
C MET A 1 9.18 18.86 -8.44
N ILE A 2 8.71 18.04 -9.38
CA ILE A 2 7.88 18.49 -10.52
C ILE A 2 6.56 19.11 -10.02
N ALA A 3 5.91 18.49 -9.03
CA ALA A 3 4.65 18.98 -8.46
C ALA A 3 4.76 20.41 -7.89
N GLY A 4 5.86 20.73 -7.19
CA GLY A 4 6.09 22.07 -6.66
C GLY A 4 6.36 23.11 -7.76
N GLN A 5 6.96 22.70 -8.87
CA GLN A 5 7.19 23.58 -10.03
C GLN A 5 5.90 23.94 -10.77
N VAL A 6 4.82 23.15 -10.60
CA VAL A 6 3.50 23.42 -11.20
C VAL A 6 2.48 23.94 -10.18
N GLY A 7 2.94 24.39 -9.00
CA GLY A 7 2.09 25.00 -7.98
C GLY A 7 1.14 24.03 -7.27
N LEU A 8 1.36 22.72 -7.42
CA LEU A 8 0.61 21.72 -6.65
C LEU A 8 1.19 21.60 -5.24
N PRO A 9 0.34 21.34 -4.22
CA PRO A 9 0.82 21.05 -2.88
C PRO A 9 1.86 19.93 -2.90
N THR A 10 2.99 20.16 -2.25
CA THR A 10 4.04 19.17 -2.05
C THR A 10 4.24 18.92 -0.57
N ALA A 11 4.42 17.66 -0.20
CA ALA A 11 4.87 17.34 1.16
C ALA A 11 6.25 17.99 1.40
N LEU A 12 6.41 18.61 2.57
CA LEU A 12 7.71 19.10 3.04
C LEU A 12 8.55 17.96 3.63
N ASP A 13 7.89 16.92 4.12
CA ASP A 13 8.52 15.75 4.73
C ASP A 13 8.84 14.69 3.67
N ASP A 14 9.97 14.03 3.84
CA ASP A 14 10.32 12.84 3.07
C ASP A 14 9.33 11.70 3.40
N PRO A 15 8.59 11.16 2.40
CA PRO A 15 7.65 10.07 2.63
C PRO A 15 8.33 8.77 3.11
N PHE A 16 9.65 8.62 2.96
CA PHE A 16 10.41 7.47 3.44
C PHE A 16 10.98 7.66 4.85
N ALA A 17 10.91 8.87 5.42
CA ALA A 17 11.39 9.11 6.77
C ALA A 17 10.49 8.42 7.81
N GLY A 18 11.11 7.75 8.79
CA GLY A 18 10.40 7.12 9.91
C GLY A 18 9.49 5.96 9.51
N ASP A 19 9.87 5.19 8.49
CA ASP A 19 9.10 4.04 7.96
C ASP A 19 7.65 4.42 7.55
N ARG A 20 7.46 5.67 7.11
CA ARG A 20 6.17 6.14 6.59
C ARG A 20 5.80 5.50 5.26
N MET A 21 6.81 5.24 4.42
CA MET A 21 6.70 4.39 3.26
C MET A 21 7.81 3.35 3.30
N VAL A 22 7.40 2.10 3.12
CA VAL A 22 8.30 0.94 3.15
C VAL A 22 8.24 0.19 1.84
N PHE A 23 9.39 -0.34 1.40
CA PHE A 23 9.44 -1.27 0.28
C PHE A 23 8.90 -2.64 0.70
N LEU A 24 8.13 -3.24 -0.20
CA LEU A 24 7.57 -4.57 -0.04
C LEU A 24 8.13 -5.50 -1.12
N ASP A 25 8.28 -6.77 -0.77
CA ASP A 25 8.33 -7.82 -1.79
C ASP A 25 6.94 -8.03 -2.40
N ARG A 26 6.88 -8.73 -3.54
CA ARG A 26 5.63 -8.98 -4.27
C ARG A 26 4.59 -9.76 -3.44
N ALA A 27 5.03 -10.65 -2.55
CA ALA A 27 4.13 -11.44 -1.72
C ALA A 27 3.47 -10.58 -0.65
N ALA A 28 4.24 -9.70 0.00
CA ALA A 28 3.75 -8.71 0.94
C ALA A 28 2.84 -7.68 0.25
N ALA A 29 3.20 -7.21 -0.95
CA ALA A 29 2.36 -6.33 -1.75
C ALA A 29 1.00 -6.97 -2.07
N ALA A 30 0.98 -8.24 -2.46
CA ALA A 30 -0.28 -8.95 -2.72
C ALA A 30 -1.14 -9.08 -1.45
N HIS A 31 -0.52 -9.30 -0.29
CA HIS A 31 -1.25 -9.35 0.97
C HIS A 31 -1.87 -8.00 1.32
N VAL A 32 -1.10 -6.91 1.24
CA VAL A 32 -1.59 -5.53 1.47
C VAL A 32 -2.71 -5.19 0.50
N LEU A 33 -2.57 -5.54 -0.78
CA LEU A 33 -3.60 -5.31 -1.78
C LEU A 33 -4.90 -6.06 -1.45
N ALA A 34 -4.79 -7.31 -0.97
CA ALA A 34 -5.94 -8.07 -0.53
C ALA A 34 -6.59 -7.46 0.74
N VAL A 35 -5.78 -7.03 1.72
CA VAL A 35 -6.27 -6.30 2.91
C VAL A 35 -7.07 -5.06 2.48
N ALA A 36 -6.45 -4.17 1.70
CA ALA A 36 -7.06 -2.91 1.30
C ALA A 36 -8.31 -3.13 0.43
N GLY A 37 -8.32 -4.16 -0.40
CA GLY A 37 -9.44 -4.43 -1.31
C GLY A 37 -10.64 -5.12 -0.66
N THR A 38 -10.47 -5.83 0.46
CA THR A 38 -11.48 -6.79 0.91
C THR A 38 -11.77 -6.80 2.41
N THR A 39 -11.06 -6.01 3.21
CA THR A 39 -11.24 -5.98 4.66
C THR A 39 -11.51 -4.56 5.13
N SER A 40 -12.36 -4.40 6.16
CA SER A 40 -12.44 -3.14 6.90
C SER A 40 -11.17 -2.99 7.74
N LEU A 41 -10.60 -1.79 7.70
CA LEU A 41 -9.45 -1.36 8.49
C LEU A 41 -9.88 -0.86 9.86
N ALA A 42 -11.13 -0.40 10.01
CA ALA A 42 -11.66 0.12 11.28
C ALA A 42 -12.01 -0.99 12.28
N TYR A 43 -12.43 -2.17 11.80
CA TYR A 43 -13.00 -3.21 12.66
C TYR A 43 -12.17 -4.51 12.65
N GLY A 44 -11.58 -4.83 13.81
CA GLY A 44 -10.87 -6.09 14.03
C GLY A 44 -9.49 -6.14 13.38
N LYS A 45 -8.86 -7.32 13.42
CA LYS A 45 -7.57 -7.54 12.73
C LYS A 45 -7.84 -7.83 11.24
N PRO A 46 -7.24 -7.10 10.30
CA PRO A 46 -7.36 -7.41 8.88
C PRO A 46 -6.89 -8.84 8.59
N SER A 47 -7.73 -9.62 7.95
CA SER A 47 -7.46 -11.03 7.62
C SER A 47 -8.15 -11.38 6.29
N PRO A 48 -7.56 -10.99 5.14
CA PRO A 48 -8.13 -11.30 3.85
C PRO A 48 -8.15 -12.81 3.62
N SER A 49 -9.18 -13.30 2.92
CA SER A 49 -9.25 -14.74 2.59
C SER A 49 -8.11 -15.15 1.65
N ALA A 50 -7.72 -16.43 1.70
CA ALA A 50 -6.70 -16.97 0.79
C ALA A 50 -7.07 -16.81 -0.69
N GLY A 51 -8.38 -16.78 -1.02
CA GLY A 51 -8.86 -16.50 -2.37
C GLY A 51 -8.48 -15.10 -2.84
N PHE A 52 -8.69 -14.09 -1.99
CA PHE A 52 -8.34 -12.71 -2.31
C PHE A 52 -6.84 -12.47 -2.39
N VAL A 53 -6.05 -13.15 -1.54
CA VAL A 53 -4.59 -13.09 -1.65
C VAL A 53 -4.11 -13.71 -2.97
N ARG A 54 -4.71 -14.83 -3.40
CA ARG A 54 -4.39 -15.44 -4.70
C ARG A 54 -4.75 -14.50 -5.86
N ASP A 55 -5.92 -13.88 -5.81
CA ASP A 55 -6.38 -13.00 -6.88
C ASP A 55 -5.52 -11.71 -6.94
N ALA A 56 -5.11 -11.17 -5.79
CA ALA A 56 -4.15 -10.07 -5.70
C ALA A 56 -2.78 -10.46 -6.29
N LYS A 57 -2.26 -11.67 -6.01
CA LYS A 57 -1.02 -12.16 -6.63
C LYS A 57 -1.13 -12.23 -8.15
N ALA A 58 -2.28 -12.66 -8.67
CA ALA A 58 -2.53 -12.71 -10.11
C ALA A 58 -2.55 -11.29 -10.71
N ALA A 59 -3.17 -10.33 -10.04
CA ALA A 59 -3.18 -8.93 -10.48
C ALA A 59 -1.76 -8.32 -10.52
N LEU A 60 -0.91 -8.66 -9.55
CA LEU A 60 0.48 -8.17 -9.54
C LEU A 60 1.38 -8.88 -10.56
N ALA A 61 0.93 -9.95 -11.22
CA ALA A 61 1.74 -10.68 -12.21
C ALA A 61 1.90 -9.92 -13.53
N ASP A 62 1.09 -8.89 -13.77
CA ASP A 62 1.18 -8.03 -14.96
C ASP A 62 2.41 -7.09 -14.91
N LEU A 63 3.02 -6.91 -13.74
CA LEU A 63 4.27 -6.15 -13.58
C LEU A 63 5.49 -7.04 -13.72
N ALA A 64 6.56 -6.50 -14.33
CA ALA A 64 7.84 -7.16 -14.53
C ALA A 64 8.44 -7.71 -13.22
N ASP A 65 9.31 -8.74 -13.30
CA ASP A 65 9.87 -9.44 -12.14
C ASP A 65 10.59 -8.51 -11.14
N ASP A 66 11.24 -7.46 -11.64
CA ASP A 66 11.98 -6.45 -10.89
C ASP A 66 11.12 -5.25 -10.43
N ALA A 67 9.79 -5.37 -10.53
CA ALA A 67 8.87 -4.34 -10.06
C ALA A 67 9.08 -4.02 -8.57
N SER A 68 8.90 -2.74 -8.25
CA SER A 68 8.96 -2.20 -6.91
C SER A 68 7.57 -1.99 -6.34
N PHE A 69 7.42 -2.27 -5.05
CA PHE A 69 6.16 -2.11 -4.32
C PHE A 69 6.39 -1.28 -3.06
N LEU A 70 5.45 -0.37 -2.79
CA LEU A 70 5.47 0.52 -1.63
C LEU A 70 4.13 0.47 -0.89
N SER A 71 4.18 0.61 0.43
CA SER A 71 3.00 0.77 1.29
C SER A 71 3.35 1.61 2.52
N ASN A 72 2.33 1.96 3.31
CA ASN A 72 2.47 2.67 4.57
C ASN A 72 2.70 1.78 5.79
N GLY A 73 3.06 0.51 5.58
CA GLY A 73 3.34 -0.42 6.65
C GLY A 73 3.59 -1.84 6.18
N HIS A 74 4.09 -2.67 7.10
CA HIS A 74 4.21 -4.11 6.89
C HIS A 74 2.96 -4.81 7.41
N TRP A 75 1.93 -4.94 6.57
CA TRP A 75 0.69 -5.64 6.92
C TRP A 75 0.87 -7.15 6.77
N LYS A 76 1.74 -7.74 7.59
CA LYS A 76 2.01 -9.19 7.53
C LYS A 76 0.95 -9.98 8.30
N GLU A 77 0.64 -11.17 7.77
CA GLU A 77 -0.20 -12.13 8.47
C GLU A 77 0.45 -12.51 9.82
N GLY A 78 -0.33 -12.53 10.89
CA GLY A 78 0.15 -12.92 12.22
C GLY A 78 0.76 -11.77 13.04
N ASP A 79 1.36 -10.76 12.41
CA ASP A 79 1.97 -9.61 13.11
C ASP A 79 0.92 -8.61 13.62
N PRO A 80 1.23 -7.78 14.64
CA PRO A 80 0.42 -6.62 14.98
C PRO A 80 0.32 -5.69 13.78
N THR A 81 -0.89 -5.18 13.50
CA THR A 81 -1.07 -4.18 12.44
C THR A 81 -0.27 -2.93 12.81
N GLY A 82 0.80 -2.66 12.06
CA GLY A 82 1.60 -1.45 12.18
C GLY A 82 1.54 -0.69 10.87
N TRP A 83 0.99 0.52 10.90
CA TRP A 83 1.01 1.44 9.77
C TRP A 83 1.36 2.85 10.23
N SER A 84 1.90 3.62 9.29
CA SER A 84 2.25 5.02 9.44
C SER A 84 1.30 5.83 8.56
N PRO A 85 0.36 6.60 9.13
CA PRO A 85 -0.63 7.32 8.32
C PRO A 85 0.02 8.21 7.24
N LEU A 86 -0.43 8.06 5.99
CA LEU A 86 -0.02 8.92 4.87
C LEU A 86 -1.08 9.96 4.55
N THR A 87 -2.28 9.79 5.08
CA THR A 87 -3.42 10.66 4.83
C THR A 87 -4.00 11.14 6.16
N SER A 88 -4.97 12.06 6.10
CA SER A 88 -5.68 12.55 7.29
C SER A 88 -6.78 11.61 7.77
N ALA A 89 -7.00 10.48 7.10
CA ALA A 89 -8.03 9.53 7.46
C ALA A 89 -7.66 8.76 8.73
N THR A 90 -8.67 8.31 9.46
CA THR A 90 -8.48 7.51 10.68
C THR A 90 -7.68 6.23 10.40
N PHE A 91 -8.02 5.56 9.28
CA PHE A 91 -7.27 4.43 8.76
C PHE A 91 -6.97 4.63 7.28
N ASP A 92 -5.76 4.27 6.87
CA ASP A 92 -5.40 4.23 5.46
C ASP A 92 -4.43 3.08 5.18
N CYS A 93 -4.56 2.50 3.99
CA CYS A 93 -3.73 1.39 3.54
C CYS A 93 -3.78 1.28 2.02
N GLY A 94 -2.69 0.84 1.42
CA GLY A 94 -2.65 0.63 -0.01
C GLY A 94 -1.31 0.14 -0.52
N VAL A 95 -1.27 -0.09 -1.83
CA VAL A 95 -0.07 -0.48 -2.57
C VAL A 95 0.15 0.49 -3.72
N ILE A 96 1.38 0.97 -3.82
CA ILE A 96 1.92 1.60 -5.02
C ILE A 96 2.84 0.56 -5.65
N GLY A 97 2.58 0.17 -6.90
CA GLY A 97 3.40 -0.78 -7.65
C GLY A 97 3.85 -0.18 -8.97
N PHE A 98 5.12 -0.36 -9.31
CA PHE A 98 5.66 0.17 -10.57
C PHE A 98 6.85 -0.64 -11.07
N ASP A 99 6.98 -0.68 -12.40
CA ASP A 99 8.16 -1.12 -13.12
C ASP A 99 8.57 -0.04 -14.14
N ARG A 100 9.34 -0.42 -15.16
CA ARG A 100 9.79 0.50 -16.21
C ARG A 100 8.64 1.03 -17.08
N ASP A 101 7.63 0.22 -17.32
CA ASP A 101 6.60 0.46 -18.34
C ASP A 101 5.20 0.68 -17.74
N ASN A 102 4.99 0.24 -16.50
CA ASN A 102 3.70 0.23 -15.83
C ASN A 102 3.80 0.82 -14.42
N ALA A 103 2.73 1.48 -13.98
CA ALA A 103 2.57 1.93 -12.60
C ALA A 103 1.10 1.93 -12.20
N PHE A 104 0.83 1.61 -10.93
CA PHE A 104 -0.49 1.71 -10.33
C PHE A 104 -0.42 2.19 -8.88
N ILE A 105 -1.54 2.75 -8.41
CA ILE A 105 -1.78 3.07 -7.01
C ILE A 105 -3.18 2.56 -6.65
N PHE A 106 -3.26 1.71 -5.64
CA PHE A 106 -4.52 1.31 -5.00
C PHE A 106 -4.45 1.73 -3.54
N TRP A 107 -5.28 2.68 -3.12
CA TRP A 107 -5.25 3.25 -1.78
C TRP A 107 -6.66 3.44 -1.22
N VAL A 108 -6.90 2.90 -0.04
CA VAL A 108 -8.17 3.02 0.68
C VAL A 108 -7.98 3.92 1.89
N LYS A 109 -9.00 4.74 2.12
CA LYS A 109 -9.17 5.56 3.32
C LYS A 109 -10.47 5.12 3.98
N GLU A 110 -10.43 4.91 5.28
CA GLU A 110 -11.60 4.57 6.08
C GLU A 110 -11.66 5.50 7.29
N GLU A 111 -12.85 6.02 7.53
CA GLU A 111 -13.19 6.85 8.70
C GLU A 111 -14.16 6.02 9.56
N ASP A 112 -14.04 6.12 10.89
CA ASP A 112 -15.02 5.53 11.83
C ASP A 112 -16.39 6.22 11.73
#